data_AF-A0A3Q7R7F1-F1
#
_entry.id   AF-A0A3Q7R7F1-F1
#
_cell.length_a   1.000
_cell.length_b   1.000
_cell.length_c   1.000
_cell.angle_alpha   90.00
_cell.angle_beta   90.00
_cell.angle_gamma   90.00
#
_symmetry.space_group_name_H-M   'P 1'
#
loop_
_entity.id
_entity.type
_entity.pdbx_description
1 polymer ?
#
loop_
_entity_poly.entity_id
_entity_poly.type
_entity_poly.pdbx_seq_one_letter_code
_entity_poly.pdbx_strand_id
1 'polypeptide(L)'
;MSSLSEYALRMTRLSARLFGEIARPTDSKSMKVVKLFSEQPLAKRKETYDWYPNHNTYFALMGTLRFFGLYRDEHQDFKDEQLRLKKLRGKGKPRKGEGKRATKKK
;
A
#
# COMPACT_ATOMS: atom_id res chain seq x y z
N MET A 1 -21.04 -43.47 19.12
CA MET A 1 -21.71 -42.28 18.53
C MET A 1 -22.88 -42.80 17.72
N SER A 2 -24.13 -42.67 18.19
CA SER A 2 -25.28 -43.03 17.36
C SER A 2 -25.29 -42.13 16.12
N SER A 3 -25.51 -42.73 14.95
CA SER A 3 -25.70 -41.97 13.72
C SER A 3 -26.95 -41.07 13.84
N LEU A 4 -26.87 -39.86 13.28
CA LEU A 4 -28.00 -38.93 13.24
C LEU A 4 -29.21 -39.57 12.55
N SER A 5 -30.40 -39.33 13.10
CA SER A 5 -31.67 -39.73 12.47
C SER A 5 -31.83 -39.06 11.10
N GLU A 6 -32.47 -39.75 10.16
CA GLU A 6 -32.76 -39.22 8.83
C GLU A 6 -33.54 -37.90 8.89
N TYR A 7 -34.50 -37.79 9.82
CA TYR A 7 -35.24 -36.56 10.06
C TYR A 7 -34.31 -35.39 10.44
N ALA A 8 -33.34 -35.63 11.31
CA ALA A 8 -32.37 -34.62 11.72
C ALA A 8 -31.52 -34.15 10.54
N LEU A 9 -31.08 -35.06 9.67
CA LEU A 9 -30.34 -34.72 8.44
C LEU A 9 -31.17 -33.90 7.44
N ARG A 10 -32.49 -34.17 7.35
CA ARG A 10 -33.41 -33.38 6.52
C ARG A 10 -33.61 -31.97 7.10
N MET A 11 -33.75 -31.86 8.42
CA MET A 11 -33.88 -30.57 9.11
C MET A 11 -32.62 -29.71 9.01
N THR A 12 -31.41 -30.28 9.18
CA THR A 12 -30.16 -29.52 9.05
C THR A 12 -29.91 -29.03 7.62
N ARG A 13 -30.28 -29.82 6.61
CA ARG A 13 -30.21 -29.36 5.21
C ARG A 13 -31.23 -28.26 4.92
N LEU A 14 -32.42 -28.33 5.50
CA LEU A 14 -33.45 -27.30 5.35
C LEU A 14 -32.99 -25.99 6.00
N SER A 15 -32.50 -26.02 7.23
CA SER A 15 -31.98 -24.83 7.92
C SER A 15 -30.82 -24.20 7.15
N ALA A 16 -29.87 -25.01 6.65
CA ALA A 16 -28.75 -24.50 5.87
C ALA A 16 -29.21 -23.77 4.59
N ARG A 17 -30.26 -24.27 3.91
CA ARG A 17 -30.83 -23.58 2.74
C ARG A 17 -31.54 -22.28 3.11
N LEU A 18 -32.28 -22.28 4.22
CA LEU A 18 -33.00 -21.09 4.69
C LEU A 18 -32.05 -19.96 5.07
N PHE A 19 -30.93 -20.27 5.71
CA PHE A 19 -29.94 -19.28 6.17
C PHE A 19 -28.82 -19.02 5.16
N GLY A 20 -28.85 -19.62 3.96
CA GLY A 20 -27.83 -19.43 2.93
C GLY A 20 -26.47 -20.08 3.26
N GLU A 21 -26.47 -21.02 4.19
CA GLU A 21 -25.31 -21.84 4.53
C GLU A 21 -25.16 -23.02 3.55
N ILE A 22 -24.12 -23.82 3.75
CA ILE A 22 -23.74 -24.87 2.81
C ILE A 22 -24.65 -26.09 3.00
N ALA A 23 -25.63 -26.24 2.10
CA ALA A 23 -26.62 -27.33 2.19
C ALA A 23 -26.10 -28.71 1.75
N ARG A 24 -25.00 -28.78 1.00
CA ARG A 24 -24.40 -30.04 0.56
C ARG A 24 -23.31 -30.48 1.55
N PRO A 25 -23.22 -31.77 1.89
CA PRO A 25 -22.10 -32.26 2.69
C PRO A 25 -20.81 -32.00 1.90
N THR A 26 -19.94 -31.14 2.44
CA THR A 26 -18.73 -30.70 1.77
C THR A 26 -17.53 -31.04 2.65
N ASP A 27 -16.43 -31.49 2.04
CA ASP A 27 -15.21 -31.83 2.79
C ASP A 27 -14.59 -30.58 3.45
N SER A 28 -13.93 -30.80 4.58
CA SER A 28 -13.15 -29.84 5.35
C SER A 28 -12.20 -28.98 4.49
N LYS A 29 -11.55 -29.57 3.47
CA LYS A 29 -10.67 -28.84 2.55
C LYS A 29 -11.44 -27.86 1.66
N SER A 30 -12.65 -28.22 1.24
CA SER A 30 -13.49 -27.38 0.35
C SER A 30 -14.15 -26.23 1.10
N MET A 31 -14.38 -26.38 2.41
CA MET A 31 -14.85 -25.30 3.29
C MET A 31 -13.89 -24.09 3.30
N LYS A 32 -12.59 -24.29 3.00
CA LYS A 32 -11.61 -23.21 2.86
C LYS A 32 -12.03 -22.18 1.80
N VAL A 33 -12.64 -22.63 0.70
CA VAL A 33 -13.07 -21.74 -0.39
C VAL A 33 -14.18 -20.83 0.10
N VAL A 34 -15.14 -21.37 0.86
CA VAL A 34 -16.20 -20.56 1.46
C VAL A 34 -15.61 -19.51 2.39
N LYS A 35 -14.64 -19.89 3.25
CA LYS A 35 -13.96 -18.94 4.13
C LYS A 35 -13.20 -17.85 3.36
N LEU A 36 -12.54 -18.22 2.27
CA LEU A 36 -11.77 -17.30 1.43
C LEU A 36 -12.64 -16.21 0.80
N PHE A 37 -13.88 -16.54 0.44
CA PHE A 37 -14.83 -15.60 -0.16
C PHE A 37 -15.75 -14.92 0.87
N SER A 38 -15.94 -15.51 2.05
CA SER A 38 -16.67 -14.85 3.14
C SER A 38 -15.86 -13.73 3.78
N GLU A 39 -14.52 -13.85 3.82
CA GLU A 39 -13.64 -12.84 4.39
C GLU A 39 -13.04 -11.92 3.31
N GLN A 40 -12.76 -10.67 3.69
CA GLN A 40 -12.01 -9.78 2.81
C GLN A 40 -10.56 -10.26 2.68
N PRO A 41 -10.04 -10.47 1.44
CA PRO A 41 -8.68 -10.92 1.25
C PRO A 41 -7.71 -9.86 1.77
N LEU A 42 -6.61 -10.33 2.36
CA LEU A 42 -5.62 -9.48 3.03
C LEU A 42 -5.19 -8.28 2.20
N ALA A 43 -4.85 -8.49 0.93
CA ALA A 43 -4.40 -7.43 0.02
C ALA A 43 -5.42 -6.31 -0.22
N LYS A 44 -6.73 -6.58 -0.06
CA LYS A 44 -7.78 -5.58 -0.21
C LYS A 44 -8.13 -4.87 1.09
N ARG A 45 -7.57 -5.28 2.23
CA ARG A 45 -7.81 -4.60 3.51
C ARG A 45 -7.14 -3.23 3.46
N LYS A 46 -7.83 -2.20 3.96
CA LYS A 46 -7.32 -0.83 4.00
C LYS A 46 -5.96 -0.75 4.67
N GLU A 47 -5.81 -1.46 5.78
CA GLU A 47 -4.55 -1.59 6.52
C GLU A 47 -3.37 -2.04 5.64
N THR A 48 -3.63 -2.80 4.57
CA THR A 48 -2.57 -3.31 3.69
C THR A 48 -2.22 -2.31 2.59
N TYR A 49 -3.21 -1.81 1.84
CA TYR A 49 -2.93 -0.95 0.68
C TYR A 49 -2.75 0.54 1.05
N ASP A 50 -3.40 1.01 2.12
CA ASP A 50 -3.25 2.39 2.65
C ASP A 50 -2.15 2.47 3.73
N TRP A 51 -1.25 1.49 3.78
CA TRP A 51 -0.20 1.42 4.81
C TRP A 51 0.70 2.67 4.82
N TYR A 52 1.12 3.12 3.64
CA TYR A 52 1.92 4.34 3.51
C TYR A 52 1.03 5.51 3.14
N PRO A 53 1.12 6.65 3.86
CA PRO A 53 0.47 7.87 3.41
C PRO A 53 1.04 8.30 2.06
N ASN A 54 0.26 9.07 1.31
CA ASN A 54 0.70 9.57 0.01
C ASN A 54 1.75 10.67 0.17
N HIS A 55 3.03 10.30 0.25
CA HIS A 55 4.11 11.24 0.50
C HIS A 55 4.23 12.30 -0.61
N ASN A 56 3.88 11.95 -1.85
CA ASN A 56 3.94 12.87 -2.98
C ASN A 56 2.97 14.04 -2.82
N THR A 57 1.78 13.79 -2.27
CA THR A 57 0.80 14.86 -2.05
C THR A 57 1.27 15.84 -0.98
N TYR A 58 1.80 15.33 0.14
CA TYR A 58 2.33 16.20 1.19
C TYR A 58 3.54 17.00 0.73
N PHE A 59 4.50 16.33 0.07
CA PHE A 59 5.70 16.99 -0.44
C PHE A 59 5.36 18.07 -1.47
N ALA A 60 4.50 17.75 -2.45
CA ALA A 60 4.09 18.72 -3.46
C ALA A 60 3.29 19.87 -2.86
N LEU A 61 2.33 19.59 -1.97
CA LEU A 61 1.51 20.61 -1.31
C LEU A 61 2.40 21.60 -0.55
N MET A 62 3.26 21.12 0.35
CA MET A 62 4.12 21.99 1.15
C MET A 62 5.12 22.76 0.28
N GLY A 63 5.62 22.14 -0.80
CA GLY A 63 6.44 22.82 -1.80
C GLY A 63 5.70 23.95 -2.51
N THR A 64 4.46 23.73 -2.94
CA THR A 64 3.64 24.78 -3.57
C THR A 64 3.34 25.93 -2.61
N LEU A 65 2.99 25.63 -1.35
CA LEU A 65 2.77 26.64 -0.32
C LEU A 65 4.02 27.45 -0.02
N ARG A 66 5.21 26.81 -0.05
CA ARG A 66 6.50 27.51 0.08
C ARG A 66 6.70 28.50 -1.05
N PHE A 67 6.45 28.10 -2.30
CA PHE A 67 6.59 29.01 -3.45
C PHE A 67 5.60 30.17 -3.43
N PHE A 68 4.40 29.97 -2.86
CA PHE A 68 3.44 31.05 -2.64
C PHE A 68 3.76 31.92 -1.40
N GLY A 69 4.79 31.58 -0.62
CA GLY A 69 5.14 32.30 0.62
C GLY A 69 4.20 32.03 1.79
N LEU A 70 3.32 31.03 1.68
CA LEU A 70 2.36 30.64 2.71
C LEU A 70 2.93 29.63 3.72
N TYR A 71 4.04 28.97 3.35
CA TYR A 71 4.74 28.01 4.20
C TYR A 71 6.23 28.29 4.21
N ARG A 72 6.88 28.16 5.37
CA ARG A 72 8.33 28.30 5.53
C ARG A 72 8.96 26.94 5.82
N ASP A 73 9.78 26.46 4.90
CA ASP A 73 10.52 25.20 5.02
C ASP A 73 12.00 25.47 5.33
N GLU A 74 12.34 25.50 6.63
CA GLU A 74 13.70 25.77 7.11
C GLU A 74 14.72 24.72 6.64
N HIS A 75 14.27 23.47 6.48
CA HIS A 75 15.12 22.38 6.01
C HIS A 75 15.52 22.58 4.56
N GLN A 76 14.56 23.00 3.73
CA GLN A 76 14.83 23.28 2.34
C GLN A 76 15.67 24.56 2.18
N ASP A 77 15.43 25.60 2.98
CA ASP A 77 16.25 26.82 3.01
C ASP A 77 17.71 26.51 3.33
N PHE A 78 17.96 25.68 4.35
CA PHE A 78 19.31 25.24 4.71
C PHE A 78 19.99 24.47 3.56
N LYS A 79 19.27 23.55 2.91
CA LYS A 79 19.80 22.79 1.77
C LYS A 79 20.15 23.69 0.59
N ASP A 80 19.29 24.66 0.28
CA ASP A 80 19.46 25.59 -0.82
C ASP A 80 20.69 26.50 -0.58
N GLU A 81 20.87 26.99 0.64
CA GLU A 81 22.03 27.81 1.00
C GLU A 81 23.34 27.01 0.96
N GLN A 82 23.33 25.77 1.48
CA GLN A 82 24.49 24.88 1.37
C GLN A 82 24.83 24.56 -0.08
N LEU A 83 23.82 24.41 -0.95
CA LEU A 83 24.02 24.19 -2.37
C LEU A 83 24.65 25.42 -3.04
N ARG A 84 24.21 26.64 -2.68
CA ARG A 84 24.78 27.91 -3.15
C ARG A 84 26.27 28.00 -2.83
N LEU A 85 26.64 27.77 -1.57
CA LEU A 85 28.04 27.80 -1.13
C LEU A 85 28.89 26.70 -1.81
N LYS A 86 28.35 25.50 -1.98
CA LYS A 86 29.05 24.41 -2.69
C LYS A 86 29.31 24.76 -4.16
N LYS A 87 28.37 25.42 -4.83
CA LYS A 87 28.54 25.90 -6.22
C LYS A 87 29.63 26.96 -6.30
N LEU A 88 29.64 27.94 -5.40
CA LEU A 88 30.67 28.99 -5.34
C LEU A 88 32.07 28.40 -5.10
N ARG A 89 32.17 27.34 -4.30
CA ARG A 89 33.41 26.59 -4.08
C ARG A 89 33.84 25.72 -5.28
N GLY A 90 33.09 25.73 -6.39
CA GLY A 90 33.34 24.87 -7.55
C GLY A 90 32.99 23.39 -7.35
N LYS A 91 32.35 23.03 -6.23
CA LYS A 91 31.87 21.66 -5.93
C LYS A 91 30.38 21.51 -6.25
N GLY A 92 29.93 22.17 -7.32
CA GLY A 92 28.57 22.06 -7.84
C GLY A 92 28.31 20.69 -8.46
N LYS A 93 27.03 20.32 -8.60
CA LYS A 93 26.64 19.12 -9.33
C LYS A 93 27.00 19.33 -10.81
N PRO A 94 27.81 18.46 -11.44
CA PRO A 94 28.14 18.59 -12.86
C PRO A 94 26.88 18.41 -13.71
N ARG A 95 26.89 18.97 -14.91
CA ARG A 95 25.81 18.74 -15.87
C ARG A 95 25.72 17.26 -16.19
N LYS A 96 24.50 16.74 -16.34
CA LYS A 96 24.26 15.33 -16.69
C LYS A 96 24.99 15.04 -18.02
N GLY A 97 25.90 14.08 -18.01
CA GLY A 97 26.75 13.73 -19.17
C GLY A 97 28.18 14.26 -19.10
N GLU A 98 28.44 15.36 -18.38
CA GLU A 98 29.77 15.98 -18.22
C GLU A 98 30.50 15.49 -16.97
N GLY A 99 30.16 14.30 -16.49
CA GLY A 99 30.79 13.70 -15.32
C GLY A 99 32.26 13.37 -15.56
N LYS A 100 32.98 12.99 -14.50
CA LYS A 100 34.41 12.64 -14.53
C LYS A 100 34.80 11.60 -15.59
N ARG A 101 33.86 10.77 -16.04
CA ARG A 101 34.08 9.79 -17.12
C ARG A 101 34.17 10.45 -18.50
N ALA A 102 33.43 11.53 -18.74
CA ALA A 102 33.44 12.25 -20.02
C ALA A 102 34.72 13.09 -20.19
N THR A 103 35.23 13.67 -19.10
CA THR A 103 36.48 14.44 -19.12
C THR A 103 37.73 13.57 -19.33
N LYS A 104 37.66 12.27 -19.00
CA LYS A 104 38.77 11.30 -19.19
C LYS A 104 38.81 10.68 -20.60
N LYS A 105 37.75 10.84 -21.39
CA LYS A 105 37.67 10.29 -22.76
C LYS A 105 38.17 11.27 -23.83
N LYS A 106 38.53 12.50 -23.45
CA LYS A 106 39.19 13.47 -24.31
C LYS A 106 40.69 13.30 -24.27
#